data_AF-A0A8I1EJX4-F1
#
_entry.id   AF-A0A8I1EJX4-F1
#
_cell.length_a   1.000
_cell.length_b   1.000
_cell.length_c   1.000
_cell.angle_alpha   90.00
_cell.angle_beta   90.00
_cell.angle_gamma   90.00
#
_symmetry.space_group_name_H-M   'P 1'
#
loop_
_entity.id
_entity.type
_entity.pdbx_description
1 polymer ?
#
loop_
_entity_poly.entity_id
_entity_poly.type
_entity_poly.pdbx_seq_one_letter_code
_entity_poly.pdbx_strand_id
1 'polypeptide(L)' 'MKYRKRRGTLHLGMRVERSVAMLAALTANLHRDQKKRPTPYTWKDFALHEDEEGPISLEDAMSTWA' A
#
# COMPACT_ATOMS: atom_id res chain seq x y z
N MET A 1 4.52 -8.69 5.66
CA MET A 1 3.33 -9.55 5.87
C MET A 1 3.56 -10.98 5.35
N LYS A 2 3.10 -12.03 6.06
CA LYS A 2 3.27 -13.46 5.64
C LYS A 2 2.51 -13.79 4.35
N TYR A 3 1.39 -13.12 4.10
CA TYR A 3 0.53 -13.35 2.94
C TYR A 3 1.17 -12.88 1.64
N ARG A 4 1.67 -11.64 1.59
CA ARG A 4 2.31 -11.09 0.40
C ARG A 4 3.59 -11.81 0.00
N LYS A 5 4.47 -12.10 0.97
CA LYS A 5 5.69 -12.91 0.73
C LYS A 5 5.41 -14.28 0.11
N ARG A 6 4.28 -14.92 0.45
CA ARG A 6 3.88 -16.24 -0.09
C ARG A 6 3.31 -16.18 -1.52
N ARG A 7 2.67 -15.07 -1.89
CA ARG A 7 1.87 -14.98 -3.13
C ARG A 7 2.50 -14.07 -4.19
N GLY A 8 3.52 -13.31 -3.83
CA GLY A 8 4.24 -12.42 -4.72
C GLY A 8 3.44 -11.20 -5.14
N THR A 9 4.11 -10.28 -5.84
CA THR A 9 3.55 -8.98 -6.26
C THR A 9 2.55 -9.07 -7.42
N LEU A 10 2.48 -10.21 -8.11
CA LEU A 10 1.56 -10.45 -9.23
C LEU A 10 0.22 -11.07 -8.80
N HIS A 11 -0.01 -11.30 -7.51
CA HIS A 11 -1.25 -11.93 -7.05
C HIS A 11 -2.48 -11.06 -7.35
N LEU A 12 -3.43 -11.61 -8.11
CA LEU A 12 -4.62 -10.89 -8.58
C LEU A 12 -5.43 -10.28 -7.43
N GLY A 13 -5.67 -11.04 -6.36
CA GLY A 13 -6.45 -10.55 -5.21
C GLY A 13 -5.83 -9.32 -4.53
N MET A 14 -4.50 -9.23 -4.48
CA MET A 14 -3.83 -8.05 -3.90
C MET A 14 -3.87 -6.85 -4.85
N ARG A 15 -3.86 -7.09 -6.16
CA ARG A 15 -4.08 -6.01 -7.15
C ARG A 15 -5.49 -5.45 -7.08
N VAL A 16 -6.49 -6.32 -6.92
CA VAL A 16 -7.88 -5.91 -6.68
C VAL A 16 -8.00 -5.12 -5.38
N GLU A 17 -7.41 -5.63 -4.29
CA GLU A 17 -7.36 -4.92 -3.02
C GLU A 17 -6.78 -3.51 -3.18
N ARG A 18 -5.63 -3.37 -3.84
CA ARG A 18 -4.98 -2.07 -4.07
C ARG A 18 -5.88 -1.09 -4.84
N SER A 19 -6.60 -1.57 -5.86
CA SER A 19 -7.55 -0.74 -6.60
C SER A 19 -8.71 -0.25 -5.72
N VAL A 20 -9.29 -1.13 -4.92
CA VAL A 20 -10.40 -0.79 -4.02
C VAL A 20 -9.92 0.11 -2.87
N ALA A 21 -8.72 -0.13 -2.34
CA ALA A 21 -8.08 0.70 -1.33
C ALA A 21 -7.85 2.15 -1.82
N MET A 22 -7.53 2.34 -3.10
CA MET A 22 -7.43 3.67 -3.70
C MET A 22 -8.80 4.38 -3.74
N LEU A 23 -9.87 3.66 -4.11
CA LEU A 23 -11.23 4.20 -4.08
C LEU A 23 -11.68 4.55 -2.64
N ALA A 24 -11.34 3.70 -1.67
CA ALA A 24 -11.59 3.96 -0.25
C ALA A 24 -10.85 5.23 0.22
N ALA A 25 -9.58 5.40 -0.17
CA ALA A 25 -8.83 6.62 0.16
C ALA A 25 -9.42 7.87 -0.47
N LEU A 26 -9.84 7.82 -1.74
CA LEU A 26 -10.51 8.94 -2.41
C LEU A 26 -11.81 9.33 -1.69
N THR A 27 -12.67 8.35 -1.40
CA THR A 27 -13.96 8.59 -0.74
C THR A 27 -13.79 9.06 0.70
N ALA A 28 -12.84 8.48 1.45
CA ALA A 28 -12.52 8.93 2.80
C ALA A 28 -11.99 10.37 2.83
N ASN A 29 -11.15 10.74 1.86
CA ASN A 29 -10.61 12.10 1.76
C ASN A 29 -11.67 13.12 1.31
N LEU A 30 -12.66 12.71 0.52
CA LEU A 30 -13.76 13.58 0.08
C LEU A 30 -14.59 14.09 1.27
N HIS A 31 -14.76 13.27 2.30
CA HIS A 31 -15.56 13.58 3.48
C HIS A 31 -14.71 13.83 4.74
N ARG A 32 -13.39 13.96 4.59
CA ARG A 32 -12.45 14.11 5.71
C ARG A 32 -12.59 15.49 6.35
N ASP A 33 -12.80 15.50 7.67
CA ASP A 33 -12.66 16.71 8.48
C ASP A 33 -11.18 17.04 8.67
N GLN A 34 -10.73 18.16 8.08
CA GLN A 34 -9.34 18.61 8.13
C GLN A 34 -8.87 18.98 9.54
N LYS A 35 -9.78 19.34 10.46
CA LYS A 35 -9.43 19.67 11.85
C LYS A 35 -9.18 18.42 12.67
N LYS A 36 -9.98 17.36 12.44
CA LYS A 36 -9.82 16.07 13.14
C LYS A 36 -8.72 15.21 12.55
N ARG A 37 -8.53 15.28 11.22
CA ARG A 37 -7.47 14.55 10.52
C ARG A 37 -6.81 15.43 9.46
N PRO A 38 -5.78 16.21 9.83
CA PRO A 38 -5.10 17.10 8.90
C PRO A 38 -4.34 16.37 7.79
N THR A 39 -3.83 15.16 8.07
CA THR A 39 -3.14 14.31 7.08
C THR A 39 -4.13 13.53 6.21
N PRO A 40 -3.99 13.54 4.87
CA PRO A 40 -4.89 12.79 3.99
C PRO A 40 -4.74 11.29 4.21
N TYR A 41 -5.82 10.55 4.01
CA TYR A 41 -5.73 9.11 3.86
C TYR A 41 -4.95 8.76 2.59
N THR A 42 -4.13 7.72 2.67
CA THR A 42 -3.47 7.11 1.51
C THR A 42 -4.09 5.74 1.27
N TRP A 43 -3.94 5.21 0.05
CA TRP A 43 -4.42 3.85 -0.26
C TRP A 43 -3.77 2.79 0.65
N LYS A 44 -2.55 3.05 1.17
CA LYS A 44 -1.87 2.16 2.13
C LYS A 44 -2.64 2.01 3.43
N ASP A 45 -3.41 3.02 3.85
CA ASP A 45 -4.26 2.94 5.05
C ASP A 45 -5.38 1.89 4.93
N PHE A 46 -5.70 1.46 3.69
CA PHE A 46 -6.77 0.51 3.40
C PHE A 46 -6.28 -0.80 2.76
N ALA A 47 -5.01 -0.89 2.35
CA ALA A 47 -4.43 -2.07 1.71
C ALA A 47 -3.70 -2.95 2.74
N LEU A 48 -4.49 -3.73 3.51
CA LEU A 48 -4.01 -4.55 4.64
C LEU A 48 -2.93 -5.57 4.26
N HIS A 49 -2.92 -6.05 3.01
CA HIS A 49 -1.99 -7.07 2.56
C HIS A 49 -0.85 -6.52 1.70
N GLU A 50 -0.77 -5.21 1.48
CA GLU A 50 0.39 -4.62 0.83
C GLU A 50 1.58 -4.62 1.82
N ASP A 51 2.78 -4.90 1.33
CA ASP A 51 3.99 -4.76 2.15
C ASP A 51 4.37 -3.27 2.23
N GLU A 52 4.75 -2.86 3.43
CA GLU A 52 5.09 -1.48 3.77
C GLU A 52 6.45 -1.05 3.19
N GLU A 53 7.35 -2.01 3.01
CA GLU A 53 8.65 -1.84 2.34
C GLU A 53 8.38 -1.47 0.89
N GLY A 54 8.47 -0.16 0.63
CA GLY A 54 8.41 0.41 -0.71
C GLY A 54 9.51 -0.14 -1.60
N PRO A 55 9.55 0.30 -2.87
CA PRO A 55 10.67 -0.02 -3.73
C PRO A 55 11.97 0.39 -3.03
N ILE A 56 12.88 -0.57 -2.86
CA ILE A 56 14.26 -0.31 -2.41
C ILE A 56 15.05 0.33 -3.55
N SER A 57 16.12 1.05 -3.22
CA SER A 57 17.01 1.59 -4.24
C SER A 57 17.70 0.46 -5.03
N LEU A 58 18.25 0.78 -6.21
CA LEU A 58 19.01 -0.21 -6.98
C LEU A 58 20.24 -0.67 -6.19
N GLU A 59 20.90 0.26 -5.51
CA GLU A 59 22.05 0.02 -4.65
C GLU A 59 21.70 -0.92 -3.49
N ASP A 60 20.57 -0.68 -2.82
CA ASP A 60 20.07 -1.55 -1.74
C ASP A 60 19.73 -2.95 -2.29
N ALA A 61 19.09 -3.02 -3.47
CA ALA A 61 18.76 -4.29 -4.11
C ALA A 61 20.03 -5.10 -4.45
N MET A 62 21.04 -4.44 -5.03
CA MET A 62 22.32 -5.07 -5.32
C MET A 62 23.02 -5.58 -4.06
N SER A 63 22.93 -4.84 -2.95
CA SER A 63 23.52 -5.26 -1.67
C SER A 63 22.89 -6.55 -1.11
N THR A 64 21.61 -6.80 -1.37
CA THR A 64 20.93 -8.03 -0.92
C THR A 64 21.26 -9.28 -1.73
N TRP A 65 21.91 -9.14 -2.89
CA TRP A 65 22.32 -10.25 -3.76
C TRP A 65 23.80 -10.59 -3.67
N ALA A 66 24.62 -9.69 -3.13
CA ALA A 66 26.05 -9.87 -2.90
C ALA A 66 26.30 -10.87 -1.76
#